data_AF-F7QF49-F1
#
_entry.id   AF-F7QF49-F1
#
_cell.length_a   1.000
_cell.length_b   1.000
_cell.length_c   1.000
_cell.angle_alpha   90.00
_cell.angle_beta   90.00
_cell.angle_gamma   90.00
#
_symmetry.space_group_name_H-M   'P 1'
#
loop_
_entity.id
_entity.type
_entity.pdbx_description
1 polymer ?
#
loop_
_entity_poly.entity_id
_entity_poly.type
_entity_poly.pdbx_seq_one_letter_code
_entity_poly.pdbx_strand_id
1 'polypeptide(L)' 'MDADTRSKSETKPKDPEKKKLDDALEKGLEESFPGSDPVNVTQPPPSKHDQDIKRKK' A
#
# COMPACT_ATOMS: atom_id res chain seq x y z
N MET A 1 -9.97 3.07 -9.38
CA MET A 1 -8.87 3.78 -8.69
C MET A 1 -7.68 2.88 -8.81
N ASP A 2 -7.07 2.93 -9.98
CA ASP A 2 -5.99 2.05 -10.39
C ASP A 2 -4.70 2.61 -9.78
N ALA A 3 -4.17 1.91 -8.77
CA ALA A 3 -2.85 2.23 -8.25
C ALA A 3 -1.84 1.81 -9.30
N ASP A 4 -1.30 2.78 -10.03
CA ASP A 4 -0.19 2.61 -10.97
C ASP A 4 1.04 2.05 -10.25
N THR A 5 1.11 0.72 -10.09
CA THR A 5 2.35 0.03 -9.73
C THR A 5 3.27 0.03 -10.94
N ARG A 6 3.85 1.19 -11.26
CA ARG A 6 4.92 1.28 -12.25
C ARG A 6 6.11 0.52 -11.68
N SER A 7 6.30 -0.71 -12.16
CA SER A 7 7.52 -1.48 -11.95
C SER A 7 8.70 -0.55 -12.18
N LYS A 8 9.60 -0.47 -11.19
CA LYS A 8 10.82 0.33 -11.22
C LYS A 8 11.67 -0.20 -12.37
N SER A 9 11.41 0.28 -13.59
CA SER A 9 12.22 -0.05 -14.75
C SER A 9 13.65 0.38 -14.42
N GLU A 10 14.60 -0.53 -14.60
CA GLU A 10 16.04 -0.41 -14.27
C GLU A 10 16.78 0.70 -15.04
N THR A 11 16.07 1.71 -15.53
CA THR A 11 16.60 2.92 -16.12
C THR A 11 16.94 3.90 -15.00
N LYS A 12 18.17 3.81 -14.46
CA LYS A 12 18.69 4.85 -13.55
C LYS A 12 18.50 6.23 -14.19
N PRO A 13 17.90 7.21 -13.50
CA PRO A 13 17.81 8.55 -14.04
C PRO A 13 19.22 9.11 -14.26
N LYS A 14 19.54 9.43 -15.52
CA LYS A 14 20.74 10.20 -15.88
C LYS A 14 20.66 11.65 -15.38
N ASP A 15 19.46 12.07 -15.01
CA ASP A 15 19.12 13.42 -14.57
C ASP A 15 19.29 13.57 -13.04
N PRO A 16 20.10 14.52 -12.56
CA PRO A 16 20.29 14.76 -11.13
C PRO A 16 19.02 15.23 -10.40
N GLU A 17 18.05 15.84 -11.09
CA GLU A 17 16.82 16.32 -10.46
C GLU A 17 15.88 15.16 -10.12
N LYS A 18 15.79 14.17 -11.03
CA LYS A 18 14.97 12.97 -10.81
C LYS A 18 15.44 12.15 -9.62
N LYS A 19 16.75 12.06 -9.39
CA LYS A 19 17.31 11.39 -8.20
C LYS A 19 16.85 12.04 -6.90
N LYS A 20 16.92 13.38 -6.84
CA LYS A 20 16.47 14.14 -5.65
C LYS A 20 14.98 13.94 -5.39
N LEU A 21 14.17 13.90 -6.44
CA LEU A 21 12.74 13.64 -6.33
C LEU A 21 12.46 12.22 -5.86
N ASP A 22 13.15 11.22 -6.41
CA ASP A 22 13.05 9.82 -5.98
C ASP A 22 13.41 9.66 -4.50
N ASP A 23 14.51 10.28 -4.05
CA ASP A 23 14.96 10.22 -2.64
C ASP A 23 13.95 10.90 -1.69
N ALA A 24 13.38 12.03 -2.10
CA ALA A 24 12.37 12.75 -1.31
C ALA A 24 11.06 11.96 -1.18
N LEU A 25 10.65 11.26 -2.25
CA LEU A 25 9.48 10.40 -2.25
C LEU A 25 9.66 9.21 -1.32
N GLU A 26 10.81 8.53 -1.39
CA GLU A 26 11.10 7.36 -0.54
C GLU A 26 11.05 7.74 0.95
N LYS A 27 11.76 8.82 1.33
CA LYS A 27 11.79 9.31 2.70
C LYS A 27 10.39 9.66 3.23
N GLY A 28 9.55 10.29 2.41
CA GLY A 28 8.18 10.63 2.78
C GLY A 28 7.28 9.40 2.96
N LEU A 29 7.56 8.30 2.25
CA LEU A 29 6.81 7.06 2.31
C LEU A 29 7.19 6.22 3.55
N GLU A 30 8.47 6.21 3.93
CA GLU A 30 8.97 5.51 5.12
C GLU A 30 8.34 6.04 6.43
N GLU A 31 8.06 7.35 6.50
CA GLU A 31 7.48 8.01 7.67
C GLU A 31 5.94 8.09 7.65
N SER A 32 5.31 7.84 6.49
CA SER A 32 3.86 8.03 6.29
C SER A 32 2.99 6.88 6.75
N PHE A 33 3.58 5.73 7.09
CA PHE A 33 2.82 4.58 7.50
C PHE A 33 3.25 4.16 8.91
N PRO A 34 2.42 4.41 9.95
CA PRO A 34 2.49 3.56 11.13
C PRO A 34 2.42 2.12 10.62
N GLY A 35 3.46 1.32 10.89
CA GLY A 35 3.56 -0.06 10.40
C GLY A 35 2.20 -0.71 10.57
N SER A 36 1.55 -1.01 9.44
CA SER A 36 0.11 -1.23 9.28
C SER A 36 -0.60 -1.40 10.62
N ASP A 37 -1.30 -0.36 11.09
CA ASP A 37 -2.09 -0.35 12.34
C ASP A 37 -2.52 -1.77 12.69
N PRO A 38 -2.09 -2.33 13.85
CA PRO A 38 -2.17 -3.76 14.12
C PRO A 38 -3.50 -4.34 13.65
N VAL A 39 -3.44 -5.48 12.95
CA VAL A 39 -4.66 -6.21 12.59
C VAL A 39 -5.48 -6.32 13.86
N ASN A 40 -6.66 -5.68 13.89
CA ASN A 40 -7.55 -5.72 15.03
C ASN A 40 -7.85 -7.20 15.35
N VAL A 41 -7.14 -7.75 16.34
CA VAL A 41 -7.12 -9.20 16.66
C VAL A 41 -8.51 -9.67 17.09
N THR A 42 -9.34 -8.74 17.57
CA THR A 42 -10.74 -9.00 17.88
C THR A 42 -11.62 -8.33 16.85
N GLN A 43 -11.78 -8.94 15.70
CA GLN A 43 -12.96 -8.67 14.89
C GLN A 43 -14.18 -9.04 15.74
N PRO A 44 -15.22 -8.19 15.84
CA PRO A 44 -16.47 -8.61 16.46
C PRO A 44 -16.98 -9.88 15.76
N PRO A 45 -17.69 -10.76 16.47
CA PRO A 45 -18.26 -11.94 15.85
C PRO A 45 -19.07 -11.53 14.61
N PRO A 46 -19.03 -12.32 13.52
CA PRO A 46 -19.78 -12.02 12.31
C PRO A 46 -21.23 -11.67 12.63
N SER A 47 -21.70 -10.57 12.06
CA SER A 47 -23.07 -10.14 12.22
C SER A 47 -24.03 -11.12 11.53
N LYS A 48 -25.32 -11.07 11.86
CA LYS A 48 -26.33 -11.90 11.19
C LYS A 48 -26.36 -11.67 9.67
N HIS A 49 -25.95 -10.49 9.21
CA HIS A 49 -25.89 -10.12 7.79
C HIS A 49 -24.66 -10.68 7.06
N ASP A 50 -23.63 -11.13 7.79
CA ASP A 50 -22.41 -11.72 7.19
C ASP A 50 -22.61 -13.19 6.75
N GLN A 51 -23.69 -13.83 7.21
CA GLN A 51 -24.00 -15.24 6.95
C GLN A 51 -24.44 -15.51 5.50
N ASP A 52 -24.86 -14.47 4.77
CA ASP A 52 -25.41 -14.61 3.41
C ASP A 52 -24.33 -14.59 2.31
N ILE A 53 -23.07 -14.34 2.67
CA ILE A 53 -21.94 -14.25 1.73
C ILE A 53 -21.43 -15.66 1.41
N LYS A 54 -22.15 -16.39 0.58
CA LYS A 54 -21.67 -17.66 0.00
C LYS A 54 -20.54 -17.35 -0.99
N ARG A 55 -19.29 -17.56 -0.58
CA ARG A 55 -18.14 -17.56 -1.51
C ARG A 55 -18.32 -18.68 -2.54
N LYS A 56 -18.53 -18.32 -3.80
CA LYS A 56 -18.45 -19.28 -4.91
C LYS A 56 -16.98 -19.67 -5.10
N LYS A 57 -16.74 -20.98 -5.22
CA LYS A 57 -15.42 -21.58 -5.47
C LYS A 57 -14.99 -21.36 -6.91
#